data_AF-A0A926CHS3-F1
#
_entry.id   AF-A0A926CHS3-F1
#
_cell.length_a   1.000
_cell.length_b   1.000
_cell.length_c   1.000
_cell.angle_alpha   90.00
_cell.angle_beta   90.00
_cell.angle_gamma   90.00
#
_symmetry.space_group_name_H-M   'P 1'
#
loop_
_entity.id
_entity.type
_entity.pdbx_description
1 polymer ?
#
loop_
_entity_poly.entity_id
_entity_poly.type
_entity_poly.pdbx_seq_one_letter_code
_entity_poly.pdbx_strand_id
1 'polypeptide(L)'
;RAAVAQYKQLRALVRDAKIIHLLPPRDTADGLGWGWDAIQAVAPDQNRALVMVYRAQGGGDTQIIRPRGLRASQRYRVSYADSTTSSEHSGAELATSGLTVSIGQLQAEIITLTAVA
;
A
#
# COMPACT_ATOMS: atom_id res chain seq x y z
N ARG A 1 -6.03 -20.36 -4.90
CA ARG A 1 -6.07 -20.76 -3.46
C ARG A 1 -5.22 -19.83 -2.59
N ALA A 2 -4.02 -19.42 -3.02
CA ALA A 2 -3.17 -18.48 -2.30
C ALA A 2 -3.83 -17.11 -2.00
N ALA A 3 -4.45 -16.48 -3.00
CA ALA A 3 -5.13 -15.19 -2.83
C ALA A 3 -6.25 -15.21 -1.75
N VAL A 4 -7.00 -16.31 -1.63
CA VAL A 4 -8.02 -16.47 -0.59
C VAL A 4 -7.39 -16.58 0.80
N ALA A 5 -6.26 -17.26 0.93
CA ALA A 5 -5.54 -17.36 2.19
C ALA A 5 -4.96 -16.00 2.61
N GLN A 6 -4.35 -15.27 1.67
CA GLN A 6 -3.84 -13.92 1.89
C GLN A 6 -4.97 -12.97 2.30
N TYR A 7 -6.11 -12.99 1.60
CA TYR A 7 -7.27 -12.19 1.98
C TYR A 7 -7.77 -12.53 3.40
N LYS A 8 -7.83 -13.82 3.78
CA LYS A 8 -8.24 -14.21 5.14
C LYS A 8 -7.31 -13.65 6.23
N GLN A 9 -6.01 -13.55 5.97
CA GLN A 9 -5.04 -12.93 6.88
C GLN A 9 -5.28 -11.41 7.00
N LEU A 10 -5.61 -10.74 5.89
CA LEU A 10 -5.83 -9.30 5.83
C LEU A 10 -7.24 -8.87 6.31
N ARG A 11 -8.24 -9.75 6.20
CA ARG A 11 -9.65 -9.45 6.45
C ARG A 11 -9.91 -8.87 7.83
N ALA A 12 -9.21 -9.36 8.85
CA ALA A 12 -9.35 -8.86 10.22
C ALA A 12 -8.92 -7.39 10.35
N LEU A 13 -7.89 -6.99 9.60
CA LEU A 13 -7.44 -5.60 9.56
C LEU A 13 -8.42 -4.72 8.78
N VAL A 14 -8.86 -5.18 7.60
CA VAL A 14 -9.68 -4.37 6.69
C VAL A 14 -11.07 -4.05 7.26
N ARG A 15 -11.66 -4.94 8.07
CA ARG A 15 -13.04 -4.80 8.56
C ARG A 15 -13.28 -3.51 9.35
N ASP A 16 -12.36 -3.17 10.26
CA ASP A 16 -12.49 -2.03 11.18
C ASP A 16 -11.51 -0.90 10.83
N ALA A 17 -10.80 -1.03 9.70
CA ALA A 17 -9.80 -0.08 9.30
C ALA A 17 -10.40 1.18 8.67
N LYS A 18 -9.71 2.31 8.87
CA LYS A 18 -9.93 3.51 8.09
C LYS A 18 -9.39 3.30 6.67
N ILE A 19 -10.27 3.42 5.67
CA ILE A 19 -9.89 3.36 4.25
C ILE A 19 -9.50 4.76 3.76
N ILE A 20 -8.37 4.84 3.07
CA ILE A 20 -7.78 6.09 2.55
C ILE A 20 -7.35 5.85 1.11
N HIS A 21 -7.94 6.56 0.15
CA HIS A 21 -7.43 6.62 -1.21
C HIS A 21 -6.16 7.46 -1.24
N LEU A 22 -5.02 6.87 -1.62
CA LEU A 22 -3.73 7.55 -1.67
C LEU A 22 -3.48 8.19 -3.03
N LEU A 23 -3.86 7.50 -4.10
CA LEU A 23 -3.85 8.00 -5.46
C LEU A 23 -5.24 7.79 -6.06
N PRO A 24 -5.77 8.72 -6.87
CA PRO A 24 -6.96 8.45 -7.64
C PRO A 24 -6.61 7.61 -8.88
N PRO A 25 -7.41 6.60 -9.26
CA PRO A 25 -7.29 6.01 -10.59
C PRO A 25 -7.50 7.10 -11.64
N ARG A 26 -6.68 7.11 -12.69
CA ARG A 26 -6.93 7.99 -13.83
C ARG A 26 -7.88 7.29 -14.79
N ASP A 27 -8.91 8.01 -15.18
CA ASP A 27 -9.91 7.55 -16.13
C ASP A 27 -9.26 7.15 -17.46
N THR A 28 -9.82 6.13 -18.10
CA THR A 28 -9.49 5.73 -19.46
C THR A 28 -10.75 5.78 -20.29
N ALA A 29 -10.66 6.39 -21.47
CA ALA A 29 -11.69 6.28 -22.49
C ALA A 29 -11.92 4.82 -22.95
N ASP A 30 -10.98 3.91 -22.64
CA ASP A 30 -10.89 2.57 -23.23
C ASP A 30 -11.15 1.42 -22.23
N GLY A 31 -11.53 1.73 -20.98
CA GLY A 31 -11.95 0.75 -19.97
C GLY A 31 -10.83 -0.07 -19.29
N LEU A 32 -9.56 0.14 -19.63
CA LEU A 32 -8.40 -0.61 -19.08
C LEU A 32 -7.69 0.07 -17.88
N GLY A 33 -8.10 1.27 -17.50
CA GLY A 33 -7.42 2.12 -16.51
C GLY A 33 -6.10 2.71 -17.05
N TRP A 34 -5.72 3.91 -16.58
CA TRP A 34 -4.41 4.49 -16.88
C TRP A 34 -3.65 4.86 -15.60
N GLY A 35 -2.34 4.65 -15.61
CA GLY A 35 -1.43 5.08 -14.55
C GLY A 35 -1.54 4.28 -13.25
N TRP A 36 -1.29 4.95 -12.12
CA TRP A 36 -1.17 4.34 -10.81
C TRP A 36 -2.40 4.62 -9.94
N ASP A 37 -2.83 3.62 -9.17
CA ASP A 37 -3.85 3.72 -8.13
C ASP A 37 -3.31 3.11 -6.83
N ALA A 38 -3.74 3.63 -5.69
CA ALA A 38 -3.36 3.10 -4.39
C ALA A 38 -4.42 3.37 -3.33
N ILE A 39 -4.80 2.32 -2.61
CA ILE A 39 -5.76 2.38 -1.49
C ILE A 39 -5.09 1.81 -0.25
N GLN A 40 -5.27 2.50 0.87
CA GLN A 40 -4.74 2.10 2.16
C GLN A 40 -5.86 1.79 3.15
N ALA A 41 -5.66 0.74 3.95
CA ALA A 41 -6.44 0.44 5.14
C ALA A 41 -5.54 0.59 6.38
N VAL A 42 -5.97 1.36 7.38
CA VAL A 42 -5.23 1.56 8.64
C VAL A 42 -6.03 1.08 9.82
N ALA A 43 -5.45 0.20 10.62
CA ALA A 43 -6.07 -0.26 11.86
C ALA A 43 -6.30 0.92 12.84
N PRO A 44 -7.38 0.90 13.64
CA PRO A 44 -7.68 2.00 14.57
C PRO A 44 -6.57 2.34 15.56
N ASP A 45 -5.80 1.33 15.99
CA ASP A 45 -4.64 1.50 16.88
C ASP A 45 -3.42 2.13 16.19
N GLN A 46 -3.46 2.21 14.86
CA GLN A 46 -2.39 2.66 13.97
C GLN A 46 -1.13 1.79 14.02
N ASN A 47 -1.20 0.59 14.59
CA ASN A 47 -0.06 -0.33 14.65
C ASN A 47 0.09 -1.14 13.37
N ARG A 48 -0.97 -1.22 12.56
CA ARG A 48 -0.93 -1.95 11.29
C ARG A 48 -1.61 -1.16 10.19
N ALA A 49 -1.04 -1.22 9.00
CA ALA A 49 -1.67 -0.76 7.78
C ALA A 49 -1.38 -1.71 6.61
N LEU A 50 -2.28 -1.68 5.65
CA LEU A 50 -2.18 -2.37 4.37
C LEU A 50 -2.30 -1.31 3.27
N VAL A 51 -1.41 -1.33 2.29
CA VAL A 51 -1.53 -0.53 1.07
C VAL A 51 -1.61 -1.47 -0.12
N MET A 52 -2.67 -1.34 -0.90
CA MET A 52 -2.81 -2.01 -2.19
C MET A 52 -2.43 -1.00 -3.26
N VAL A 53 -1.44 -1.33 -4.09
CA VAL A 53 -0.95 -0.49 -5.18
C VAL A 53 -1.21 -1.20 -6.49
N TYR A 54 -1.68 -0.46 -7.48
CA TYR A 54 -2.00 -0.95 -8.81
C TYR A 54 -1.32 -0.08 -9.85
N ARG A 55 -0.77 -0.71 -10.89
CA ARG A 55 -0.30 -0.04 -12.10
C ARG A 55 -1.11 -0.57 -13.28
N ALA A 56 -1.95 0.29 -13.87
CA ALA A 56 -2.70 0.00 -15.07
C ALA A 56 -1.82 0.18 -16.32
N GLN A 57 -2.42 0.45 -17.49
CA GLN A 57 -1.64 0.82 -18.67
C GLN A 57 -1.02 2.21 -18.51
N GLY A 58 0.16 2.41 -19.09
CA GLY A 58 0.91 3.65 -18.95
C GLY A 58 1.42 3.89 -17.52
N GLY A 59 1.67 5.16 -17.19
CA GLY A 59 2.37 5.54 -15.96
C GLY A 59 3.87 5.20 -15.98
N GLY A 60 4.67 5.99 -15.26
CA GLY A 60 6.10 5.73 -15.12
C GLY A 60 6.37 4.38 -14.46
N ASP A 61 7.58 3.85 -14.65
CA ASP A 61 7.98 2.55 -14.09
C ASP A 61 8.04 2.55 -12.56
N THR A 62 8.13 3.73 -11.96
CA THR A 62 8.13 3.92 -10.52
C THR A 62 7.08 4.94 -10.10
N GLN A 63 6.59 4.77 -8.87
CA GLN A 63 5.68 5.71 -8.22
C GLN A 63 6.00 5.82 -6.74
N ILE A 64 5.96 7.04 -6.21
CA ILE A 64 6.09 7.28 -4.78
C ILE A 64 4.69 7.18 -4.14
N ILE A 65 4.55 6.23 -3.21
CA ILE A 65 3.36 6.03 -2.40
C ILE A 65 3.61 6.60 -1.01
N ARG A 66 2.76 7.51 -0.55
CA ARG A 66 2.89 8.15 0.78
C ARG A 66 1.79 7.64 1.71
N PRO A 67 2.04 6.62 2.55
CA PRO A 67 1.07 6.18 3.53
C PRO A 67 0.60 7.30 4.44
N ARG A 68 -0.68 7.28 4.81
CA ARG A 68 -1.31 8.28 5.69
C ARG A 68 -1.95 7.63 6.91
N GLY A 69 -2.15 8.39 7.99
CA GLY A 69 -2.85 7.91 9.19
C GLY A 69 -2.01 7.03 10.13
N LEU A 70 -0.68 7.00 9.95
CA LEU A 70 0.26 6.35 10.86
C LEU A 70 0.74 7.32 11.95
N ARG A 71 1.22 6.78 13.09
CA ARG A 71 1.83 7.61 14.14
C ARG A 71 3.19 8.09 13.68
N ALA A 72 3.41 9.40 13.65
CA ALA A 72 4.64 10.00 13.14
C ALA A 72 5.91 9.50 13.86
N SER A 73 5.86 9.36 15.18
CA SER A 73 6.97 8.91 16.02
C SER A 73 7.17 7.39 16.05
N GLN A 74 6.23 6.60 15.54
CA GLN A 74 6.30 5.14 15.54
C GLN A 74 7.13 4.66 14.35
N ARG A 75 7.97 3.64 14.58
CA ARG A 75 8.65 2.91 13.50
C ARG A 75 7.76 1.77 13.01
N TYR A 76 7.77 1.55 11.70
CA TYR A 76 7.03 0.51 11.02
C TYR A 76 7.98 -0.32 10.16
N ARG A 77 7.85 -1.64 10.26
CA ARG A 77 8.37 -2.57 9.28
C ARG A 77 7.46 -2.58 8.06
N VAL A 78 8.04 -2.32 6.90
CA VAL A 78 7.42 -2.36 5.59
C VAL A 78 7.80 -3.68 4.92
N SER A 79 6.80 -4.44 4.49
CA SER A 79 6.98 -5.70 3.77
C SER A 79 6.09 -5.71 2.53
N TYR A 80 6.57 -6.34 1.47
CA TYR A 80 5.90 -6.46 0.18
C TYR A 80 5.45 -7.91 0.02
N ALA A 81 4.30 -8.17 -0.59
CA ALA A 81 3.79 -9.53 -0.70
C ALA A 81 4.62 -10.36 -1.68
N ASP A 82 5.15 -9.73 -2.72
CA ASP A 82 5.91 -10.40 -3.77
C ASP A 82 7.44 -10.35 -3.54
N SER A 83 7.90 -9.86 -2.39
CA SER A 83 9.32 -9.81 -2.01
C SER A 83 9.55 -10.24 -0.56
N THR A 84 10.69 -10.91 -0.33
CA THR A 84 11.14 -11.27 1.03
C THR A 84 11.85 -10.12 1.76
N THR A 85 12.08 -9.01 1.07
CA THR A 85 12.78 -7.86 1.63
C THR A 85 11.84 -7.02 2.48
N SER A 86 12.32 -6.57 3.63
CA SER A 86 11.63 -5.59 4.47
C SER A 86 12.55 -4.42 4.81
N SER A 87 11.96 -3.24 4.95
CA SER A 87 12.64 -2.05 5.45
C SER A 87 11.92 -1.50 6.67
N GLU A 88 12.58 -0.62 7.43
CA GLU A 88 11.95 0.04 8.57
C GLU A 88 12.02 1.55 8.44
N HIS A 89 10.87 2.19 8.59
CA HIS A 89 10.71 3.64 8.45
C HIS A 89 9.85 4.18 9.59
N SER A 90 10.09 5.40 10.02
CA SER A 90 9.16 6.13 10.87
C SER A 90 7.87 6.47 10.12
N GLY A 91 6.76 6.62 10.84
CA GLY A 91 5.52 7.13 10.26
C GLY A 91 5.69 8.51 9.62
N ALA A 92 6.59 9.34 10.17
CA ALA A 92 6.94 10.63 9.59
C ALA A 92 7.59 10.50 8.20
N GLU A 93 8.61 9.64 8.06
CA GLU A 93 9.28 9.38 6.76
C GLU A 93 8.31 8.80 5.73
N LEU A 94 7.42 7.89 6.15
CA LEU A 94 6.40 7.32 5.26
C LEU A 94 5.42 8.38 4.77
N ALA A 95 5.05 9.35 5.62
CA ALA A 95 4.14 10.42 5.24
C ALA A 95 4.80 11.47 4.31
N THR A 96 6.09 11.77 4.50
CA THR A 96 6.79 12.83 3.76
C THR A 96 7.51 12.31 2.52
N SER A 97 8.43 11.37 2.71
CA SER A 97 9.26 10.79 1.65
C SER A 97 8.52 9.68 0.90
N GLY A 98 7.73 8.87 1.61
CA GLY A 98 6.99 7.76 1.03
C GLY A 98 7.85 6.54 0.69
N LEU A 99 7.26 5.63 -0.06
CA LEU A 99 7.84 4.38 -0.56
C LEU A 99 7.89 4.44 -2.08
N THR A 100 9.08 4.23 -2.66
CA THR A 100 9.22 4.08 -4.11
C THR A 100 8.82 2.65 -4.49
N VAL A 101 7.74 2.53 -5.26
CA VAL A 101 7.23 1.25 -5.76
C VAL A 101 7.56 1.11 -7.23
N SER A 102 8.02 -0.07 -7.64
CA SER A 102 8.33 -0.42 -9.02
C SER A 102 7.68 -1.75 -9.35
N ILE A 103 6.58 -1.73 -10.12
CA ILE A 103 5.85 -2.92 -10.57
C ILE A 103 5.57 -2.82 -12.07
N GLY A 104 5.38 -3.97 -12.73
CA GLY A 104 5.05 -4.03 -14.14
C GLY A 104 3.67 -3.46 -14.46
N GLN A 105 3.41 -3.18 -15.74
CA GLN A 105 2.07 -2.78 -16.17
C GLN A 105 1.07 -3.91 -15.94
N LEU A 106 -0.17 -3.53 -15.60
CA LEU A 106 -1.26 -4.46 -15.27
C LEU A 106 -0.92 -5.39 -14.09
N GLN A 107 -0.11 -4.91 -13.15
CA GLN A 107 0.25 -5.62 -11.92
C GLN A 107 -0.23 -4.87 -10.68
N ALA A 108 -0.22 -5.60 -9.56
CA ALA A 108 -0.57 -5.08 -8.25
C ALA A 108 0.45 -5.56 -7.21
N GLU A 109 0.57 -4.82 -6.11
CA GLU A 109 1.41 -5.16 -4.97
C GLU A 109 0.65 -4.88 -3.67
N ILE A 110 0.90 -5.72 -2.67
CA ILE A 110 0.37 -5.57 -1.33
C ILE A 110 1.53 -5.23 -0.39
N ILE A 111 1.49 -4.01 0.15
CA ILE A 111 2.48 -3.52 1.11
C ILE A 111 1.86 -3.54 2.50
N THR A 112 2.46 -4.28 3.43
CA THR A 112 2.06 -4.28 4.84
C THR A 112 3.01 -3.43 5.67
N LEU A 113 2.44 -2.64 6.58
CA LEU A 113 3.17 -1.81 7.53
C LEU A 113 2.79 -2.26 8.94
N THR A 114 3.77 -2.70 9.72
CA THR A 114 3.54 -3.18 11.10
C THR A 114 4.46 -2.45 12.06
N ALA A 115 3.91 -1.88 13.12
CA ALA A 115 4.67 -1.20 14.16
C ALA A 115 5.68 -2.16 14.78
N VAL A 116 6.92 -1.70 14.93
CA VAL A 116 7.95 -2.40 15.70
C VAL A 116 7.93 -1.93 17.16
N ALA A 117 8.24 -2.85 18.07
CA ALA A 117 8.30 -2.59 19.51
C ALA A 117 9.45 -1.66 19.88
#